data_AF-A0AB38CVN0-F1
#
_entry.id   AF-A0AB38CVN0-F1
#
_cell.length_a   1.000
_cell.length_b   1.000
_cell.length_c   1.000
_cell.angle_alpha   90.00
_cell.angle_beta   90.00
_cell.angle_gamma   90.00
#
_symmetry.space_group_name_H-M   'P 1'
#
loop_
_entity.id
_entity.type
_entity.pdbx_description
1 polymer ?
#
loop_
_entity_poly.entity_id
_entity_poly.type
_entity_poly.pdbx_seq_one_letter_code
_entity_poly.pdbx_strand_id
1 'polypeptide(L)'
;MKRTKAAVVGIAVAAGLTLSACATQIPAGQTAVKVDDYAFVPTAPKIIGCMGPETSEANPPGGFKIYRYPARQISWDATGAKGAEHQPYVVVSGAEAPAELKVPVVVTMDLTSDCEKLSQFHRDFGTKYQGWLNADGTQSDGWVQLVNYVVGQPLEQTLTQVAQKYTWRQIWNDEKVRVEFQNVLKERLPGASKARTDGKEYFTNFQITVLKPEPMDGNLKAAINKEQSSVAEANAKKAAADAEVKAAESQTEVAKQQALQKQAEIAGFPTIEAYLQSQLIAQGGNPYQPTYVVPQGGNR
;
A
#
# COMPACT_ATOMS: atom_id res chain seq x y z
N MET A 1 -97.90 9.91 -12.62
CA MET A 1 -98.07 11.11 -11.79
C MET A 1 -97.43 10.89 -10.42
N LYS A 2 -96.67 11.89 -9.92
CA LYS A 2 -96.21 12.13 -8.52
C LYS A 2 -95.11 11.15 -8.00
N ARG A 3 -93.84 11.57 -7.92
CA ARG A 3 -93.12 12.44 -6.95
C ARG A 3 -92.53 11.68 -5.73
N THR A 4 -91.21 11.46 -5.82
CA THR A 4 -90.15 11.64 -4.80
C THR A 4 -90.32 11.12 -3.35
N LYS A 5 -89.34 10.33 -2.88
CA LYS A 5 -88.39 10.65 -1.78
C LYS A 5 -87.34 9.54 -1.59
N ALA A 6 -86.12 9.97 -1.28
CA ALA A 6 -84.90 9.19 -1.06
C ALA A 6 -84.88 8.46 0.31
N ALA A 7 -84.10 7.39 0.41
CA ALA A 7 -83.49 6.94 1.67
C ALA A 7 -82.15 6.22 1.41
N VAL A 8 -81.14 6.70 2.12
CA VAL A 8 -79.73 6.29 2.21
C VAL A 8 -79.59 5.05 3.12
N VAL A 9 -78.47 4.31 2.97
CA VAL A 9 -77.70 3.52 3.98
C VAL A 9 -77.14 2.28 3.27
N GLY A 10 -75.85 1.97 3.22
CA GLY A 10 -74.63 2.60 3.71
C GLY A 10 -73.46 1.75 3.21
N ILE A 11 -72.54 2.35 2.47
CA ILE A 11 -71.31 1.68 2.03
C ILE A 11 -70.33 1.73 3.20
N ALA A 12 -70.15 0.62 3.90
CA ALA A 12 -69.01 0.44 4.78
C ALA A 12 -67.77 0.15 3.92
N VAL A 13 -67.16 1.20 3.36
CA VAL A 13 -65.75 1.13 2.97
C VAL A 13 -64.97 1.16 4.27
N ALA A 14 -64.66 -0.02 4.81
CA ALA A 14 -63.63 -0.14 5.82
C ALA A 14 -62.34 0.37 5.18
N ALA A 15 -61.98 1.60 5.53
CA ALA A 15 -60.71 2.21 5.22
C ALA A 15 -59.60 1.33 5.80
N GLY A 16 -59.05 0.47 4.96
CA GLY A 16 -57.70 -0.05 5.12
C GLY A 16 -56.72 1.09 4.90
N LEU A 17 -56.72 2.09 5.79
CA LEU A 17 -55.61 3.02 5.93
C LEU A 17 -54.46 2.20 6.51
N THR A 18 -53.56 1.79 5.62
CA THR A 18 -52.23 1.31 5.98
C THR A 18 -51.50 2.42 6.73
N LEU A 19 -51.65 2.47 8.06
CA LEU A 19 -51.03 3.41 9.00
C LEU A 19 -49.51 3.16 9.19
N SER A 20 -48.81 2.61 8.19
CA SER A 20 -47.38 2.29 8.28
C SER A 20 -46.44 3.48 8.03
N ALA A 21 -46.96 4.71 7.90
CA ALA A 21 -46.15 5.91 7.62
C ALA A 21 -45.95 6.85 8.84
N CYS A 22 -46.35 6.44 10.04
CA CYS A 22 -46.40 7.34 11.21
C CYS A 22 -45.05 7.62 11.87
N ALA A 23 -43.98 6.85 11.59
CA ALA A 23 -42.67 7.08 12.18
C ALA A 23 -41.52 6.76 11.21
N THR A 24 -40.47 7.58 11.27
CA THR A 24 -39.22 7.37 10.56
C THR A 24 -38.19 6.79 11.51
N GLN A 25 -37.53 5.71 11.11
CA GLN A 25 -36.51 5.03 11.89
C GLN A 25 -35.13 5.17 11.22
N ILE A 26 -34.12 5.41 12.05
CA ILE A 26 -32.71 5.41 11.66
C ILE A 26 -32.05 4.19 12.30
N PRO A 27 -31.56 3.23 11.50
CA PRO A 27 -30.91 2.03 12.03
C PRO A 27 -29.52 2.34 12.61
N ALA A 28 -28.93 1.35 13.29
CA ALA A 28 -27.56 1.43 13.76
C ALA A 28 -26.57 1.73 12.60
N GLY A 29 -25.55 2.53 12.89
CA GLY A 29 -24.50 2.90 11.93
C GLY A 29 -24.90 3.96 10.90
N GLN A 30 -26.10 4.54 11.01
CA GLN A 30 -26.57 5.63 10.15
C GLN A 30 -27.01 6.83 10.99
N THR A 31 -26.87 8.03 10.44
CA THR A 31 -27.46 9.28 10.90
C THR A 31 -28.25 9.87 9.73
N ALA A 32 -29.11 10.85 9.94
CA ALA A 32 -29.85 11.47 8.84
C ALA A 32 -30.04 12.97 9.00
N VAL A 33 -30.02 13.68 7.87
CA VAL A 33 -30.48 15.07 7.79
C VAL A 33 -31.96 15.07 7.45
N LYS A 34 -32.75 15.76 8.28
CA LYS A 34 -34.20 15.97 8.10
C LYS A 34 -34.43 17.22 7.28
N VAL A 35 -35.20 17.07 6.22
CA VAL A 35 -35.57 18.15 5.31
C VAL A 35 -37.07 18.22 5.21
N ASP A 36 -37.61 19.42 5.36
CA ASP A 36 -39.03 19.68 5.25
C ASP A 36 -39.56 19.20 3.89
N ASP A 37 -40.66 18.44 3.92
CA ASP A 37 -41.33 17.94 2.72
C ASP A 37 -42.66 18.68 2.56
N TYR A 38 -42.62 19.88 2.00
CA TYR A 38 -43.86 20.60 1.69
C TYR A 38 -44.58 19.91 0.53
N ALA A 39 -45.42 18.93 0.84
CA ALA A 39 -46.31 18.30 -0.13
C ALA A 39 -47.32 19.30 -0.77
N PHE A 40 -47.46 20.52 -0.22
CA PHE A 40 -48.50 21.48 -0.62
C PHE A 40 -48.05 22.93 -0.86
N VAL A 41 -46.79 23.31 -0.57
CA VAL A 41 -46.30 24.69 -0.81
C VAL A 41 -44.91 24.65 -1.46
N PRO A 42 -44.71 25.21 -2.66
CA PRO A 42 -43.43 25.17 -3.37
C PRO A 42 -42.45 26.22 -2.80
N THR A 43 -42.06 26.08 -1.55
CA THR A 43 -40.94 26.83 -0.94
C THR A 43 -39.66 26.00 -1.01
N ALA A 44 -38.50 26.67 -0.95
CA ALA A 44 -37.22 25.98 -0.91
C ALA A 44 -37.17 25.04 0.32
N PRO A 45 -36.80 23.76 0.14
CA PRO A 45 -36.78 22.79 1.23
C PRO A 45 -35.84 23.25 2.35
N LYS A 46 -36.34 23.27 3.59
CA LYS A 46 -35.59 23.70 4.77
C LYS A 46 -35.05 22.48 5.51
N ILE A 47 -33.78 22.54 5.91
CA ILE A 47 -33.24 21.56 6.85
C ILE A 47 -33.84 21.86 8.23
N ILE A 48 -34.50 20.86 8.82
CA ILE A 48 -35.19 20.97 10.11
C ILE A 48 -34.26 20.52 11.25
N GLY A 49 -33.33 19.60 10.98
CA GLY A 49 -32.39 19.09 11.95
C GLY A 49 -31.80 17.75 11.50
N CYS A 50 -31.32 16.96 12.46
CA CYS A 50 -30.75 15.63 12.20
C CYS A 50 -31.35 14.60 13.14
N MET A 51 -31.31 13.34 12.72
CA MET A 51 -31.67 12.18 13.52
C MET A 51 -30.42 11.34 13.76
N GLY A 52 -30.14 11.01 15.02
CA GLY A 52 -29.02 10.16 15.38
C GLY A 52 -29.25 8.67 15.06
N PRO A 53 -28.22 7.83 15.22
CA PRO A 53 -28.35 6.38 15.10
C PRO A 53 -29.35 5.81 16.10
N GLU A 54 -30.04 4.74 15.71
CA GLU A 54 -30.96 3.98 16.57
C GLU A 54 -32.11 4.83 17.14
N THR A 55 -32.53 5.84 16.39
CA THR A 55 -33.65 6.72 16.75
C THR A 55 -34.89 6.42 15.93
N SER A 56 -36.05 6.69 16.52
CA SER A 56 -37.35 6.64 15.86
C SER A 56 -38.12 7.91 16.22
N GLU A 57 -38.61 8.62 15.21
CA GLU A 57 -39.42 9.83 15.40
C GLU A 57 -40.74 9.72 14.66
N ALA A 58 -41.82 10.20 15.28
CA ALA A 58 -43.11 10.29 14.61
C ALA A 58 -43.07 11.35 13.50
N ASN A 59 -43.60 11.02 12.33
CA ASN A 59 -43.67 11.95 11.21
C ASN A 59 -44.76 13.00 11.49
N PRO A 60 -44.44 14.31 11.43
CA PRO A 60 -45.43 15.36 11.62
C PRO A 60 -46.43 15.38 10.45
N PRO A 61 -47.60 16.02 10.60
CA PRO A 61 -48.49 16.31 9.48
C PRO A 61 -47.73 17.09 8.37
N GLY A 62 -47.71 16.55 7.15
CA GLY A 62 -46.89 17.05 6.04
C GLY A 62 -45.60 16.24 5.80
N GLY A 63 -45.14 15.48 6.79
CA GLY A 63 -43.95 14.63 6.69
C GLY A 63 -42.64 15.40 6.66
N PHE A 64 -41.54 14.64 6.64
CA PHE A 64 -40.21 15.17 6.30
C PHE A 64 -39.48 14.12 5.46
N LYS A 65 -38.58 14.58 4.61
CA LYS A 65 -37.61 13.74 3.91
C LYS A 65 -36.39 13.53 4.80
N ILE A 66 -35.81 12.34 4.71
CA ILE A 66 -34.53 12.03 5.35
C ILE A 66 -33.48 11.70 4.30
N TYR A 67 -32.29 12.21 4.52
CA TYR A 67 -31.10 11.87 3.75
C TYR A 67 -30.10 11.21 4.69
N ARG A 68 -29.85 9.92 4.45
CA ARG A 68 -29.07 9.09 5.37
C ARG A 68 -27.57 9.21 5.09
N TYR A 69 -26.80 9.23 6.16
CA TYR A 69 -25.35 9.35 6.14
C TYR A 69 -24.73 8.29 7.05
N PRO A 70 -23.49 7.86 6.78
CA PRO A 70 -22.76 7.00 7.69
C PRO A 70 -22.56 7.68 9.05
N ALA A 71 -22.84 6.98 10.14
CA ALA A 71 -22.50 7.41 11.50
C ALA A 71 -21.31 6.64 12.09
N ARG A 72 -20.74 5.72 11.30
CA ARG A 72 -19.56 4.90 11.62
C ARG A 72 -18.44 5.23 10.64
N GLN A 73 -17.25 4.74 10.95
CA GLN A 73 -16.12 4.77 10.03
C GLN A 73 -16.52 4.20 8.67
N ILE A 74 -16.21 4.96 7.62
CA ILE A 74 -16.40 4.57 6.24
C ILE A 74 -15.09 4.07 5.67
N SER A 75 -15.17 3.08 4.79
CA SER A 75 -14.06 2.64 3.95
C SER A 75 -14.35 3.04 2.51
N TRP A 76 -13.35 3.58 1.85
CA TRP A 76 -13.34 3.87 0.43
C TRP A 76 -12.21 3.06 -0.20
N ASP A 77 -12.57 2.17 -1.12
CA ASP A 77 -11.72 1.12 -1.68
C ASP A 77 -11.43 1.38 -3.16
N ALA A 78 -10.14 1.57 -3.47
CA ALA A 78 -9.60 1.66 -4.82
C ALA A 78 -8.75 0.44 -5.20
N THR A 79 -9.10 -0.75 -4.72
CA THR A 79 -8.39 -1.99 -5.05
C THR A 79 -8.88 -2.65 -6.33
N GLY A 80 -10.05 -2.25 -6.84
CA GLY A 80 -10.71 -2.91 -7.97
C GLY A 80 -11.32 -4.28 -7.62
N ALA A 81 -11.39 -4.64 -6.35
CA ALA A 81 -12.13 -5.81 -5.89
C ALA A 81 -13.65 -5.66 -6.17
N LYS A 82 -14.39 -6.77 -6.13
CA LYS A 82 -15.85 -6.72 -6.28
C LYS A 82 -16.46 -5.86 -5.16
N GLY A 83 -17.12 -4.77 -5.55
CA GLY A 83 -17.70 -3.81 -4.62
C GLY A 83 -16.78 -2.64 -4.25
N ALA A 84 -15.58 -2.55 -4.82
CA ALA A 84 -14.71 -1.39 -4.67
C ALA A 84 -15.32 -0.15 -5.36
N GLU A 85 -15.19 1.01 -4.71
CA GLU A 85 -15.68 2.30 -5.20
C GLU A 85 -14.85 2.85 -6.38
N HIS A 86 -13.63 2.36 -6.55
CA HIS A 86 -12.74 2.77 -7.65
C HIS A 86 -11.77 1.65 -8.08
N GLN A 87 -11.22 1.79 -9.29
CA GLN A 87 -10.11 0.93 -9.75
C GLN A 87 -8.78 1.36 -9.10
N PRO A 88 -7.74 0.51 -9.08
CA PRO A 88 -6.41 0.93 -8.69
C PRO A 88 -5.93 2.13 -9.52
N TYR A 89 -5.30 3.09 -8.86
CA TYR A 89 -4.72 4.24 -9.55
C TYR A 89 -3.53 3.80 -10.39
N VAL A 90 -3.42 4.34 -11.59
CA VAL A 90 -2.25 4.14 -12.45
C VAL A 90 -1.29 5.29 -12.21
N VAL A 91 -0.08 4.99 -11.77
CA VAL A 91 1.01 5.96 -11.63
C VAL A 91 2.14 5.61 -12.56
N VAL A 92 2.86 6.64 -13.02
CA VAL A 92 4.12 6.47 -13.73
C VAL A 92 5.26 6.67 -12.75
N SER A 93 6.24 5.78 -12.75
CA SER A 93 7.48 5.93 -11.99
C SER A 93 8.38 7.04 -12.55
N GLY A 94 9.44 7.38 -11.80
CA GLY A 94 10.41 8.41 -12.19
C GLY A 94 11.10 8.16 -13.54
N ALA A 95 11.59 9.24 -14.13
CA ALA A 95 12.11 9.28 -15.50
C ALA A 95 13.34 8.40 -15.75
N GLU A 96 14.09 8.01 -14.71
CA GLU A 96 15.24 7.11 -14.83
C GLU A 96 14.84 5.70 -15.30
N ALA A 97 13.63 5.27 -14.92
CA ALA A 97 13.05 4.00 -15.33
C ALA A 97 11.53 4.16 -15.33
N PRO A 98 10.93 4.74 -16.40
CA PRO A 98 9.51 5.01 -16.45
C PRO A 98 8.74 3.71 -16.75
N ALA A 99 7.75 3.43 -15.91
CA ALA A 99 6.79 2.36 -16.12
C ALA A 99 5.48 2.70 -15.41
N GLU A 100 4.38 2.16 -15.92
CA GLU A 100 3.07 2.27 -15.30
C GLU A 100 2.88 1.20 -14.23
N LEU A 101 2.45 1.61 -13.05
CA LEU A 101 2.10 0.73 -11.94
C LEU A 101 0.68 1.02 -11.47
N LYS A 102 -0.07 -0.06 -11.22
CA LYS A 102 -1.34 0.00 -10.49
C LYS A 102 -1.05 0.05 -9.00
N VAL A 103 -1.59 1.04 -8.32
CA VAL A 103 -1.46 1.23 -6.88
C VAL A 103 -2.84 1.06 -6.23
N PRO A 104 -3.13 -0.11 -5.63
CA PRO A 104 -4.37 -0.33 -4.92
C PRO A 104 -4.32 0.36 -3.55
N VAL A 105 -5.35 1.12 -3.20
CA VAL A 105 -5.40 1.89 -1.94
C VAL A 105 -6.76 1.75 -1.29
N VAL A 106 -6.76 1.62 0.05
CA VAL A 106 -7.95 1.71 0.88
C VAL A 106 -7.79 2.87 1.84
N VAL A 107 -8.82 3.71 1.93
CA VAL A 107 -8.88 4.84 2.87
C VAL A 107 -10.05 4.63 3.80
N THR A 108 -9.79 4.63 5.11
CA THR A 108 -10.84 4.68 6.12
C THR A 108 -10.91 6.08 6.72
N MET A 109 -12.10 6.60 6.97
CA MET A 109 -12.30 7.93 7.56
C MET A 109 -13.65 8.00 8.26
N ASP A 110 -13.90 9.06 9.01
CA ASP A 110 -15.20 9.32 9.64
C ASP A 110 -15.84 10.55 9.01
N LEU A 111 -17.16 10.50 8.76
CA LEU A 111 -17.94 11.70 8.46
C LEU A 111 -18.39 12.34 9.78
N THR A 112 -18.45 13.67 9.81
CA THR A 112 -18.94 14.42 10.97
C THR A 112 -20.34 13.95 11.41
N SER A 113 -20.51 13.75 12.72
CA SER A 113 -21.79 13.47 13.35
C SER A 113 -22.44 14.72 13.97
N ASP A 114 -21.74 15.85 13.94
CA ASP A 114 -22.28 17.13 14.39
C ASP A 114 -23.39 17.60 13.44
N CYS A 115 -24.58 17.87 13.98
CA CYS A 115 -25.74 18.13 13.13
C CYS A 115 -25.62 19.42 12.32
N GLU A 116 -24.99 20.47 12.88
CA GLU A 116 -24.80 21.72 12.16
C GLU A 116 -23.87 21.52 10.96
N LYS A 117 -22.71 20.90 11.19
CA LYS A 117 -21.76 20.56 10.12
C LYS A 117 -22.36 19.59 9.11
N LEU A 118 -23.07 18.54 9.56
CA LEU A 118 -23.69 17.56 8.67
C LEU A 118 -24.78 18.20 7.81
N SER A 119 -25.58 19.10 8.37
CA SER A 119 -26.58 19.88 7.64
C SER A 119 -25.95 20.78 6.58
N GLN A 120 -24.84 21.42 6.93
CA GLN A 120 -24.08 22.24 5.99
C GLN A 120 -23.45 21.39 4.87
N PHE A 121 -22.85 20.26 5.23
CA PHE A 121 -22.30 19.30 4.27
C PHE A 121 -23.39 18.79 3.32
N HIS A 122 -24.57 18.44 3.83
CA HIS A 122 -25.70 18.03 3.02
C HIS A 122 -26.09 19.13 2.03
N ARG A 123 -26.19 20.38 2.48
CA ARG A 123 -26.54 21.51 1.63
C ARG A 123 -25.51 21.75 0.53
N ASP A 124 -24.24 21.84 0.91
CA ASP A 124 -23.17 22.29 0.01
C ASP A 124 -22.72 21.17 -0.96
N PHE A 125 -22.70 19.92 -0.49
CA PHE A 125 -22.17 18.77 -1.25
C PHE A 125 -23.19 17.66 -1.43
N GLY A 126 -23.94 17.30 -0.39
CA GLY A 126 -24.93 16.23 -0.45
C GLY A 126 -25.96 16.42 -1.57
N THR A 127 -26.58 17.61 -1.65
CA THR A 127 -27.57 17.92 -2.69
C THR A 127 -26.97 17.98 -4.10
N LYS A 128 -25.74 18.49 -4.23
CA LYS A 128 -25.04 18.62 -5.52
C LYS A 128 -24.76 17.27 -6.16
N TYR A 129 -24.30 16.30 -5.37
CA TYR A 129 -23.93 14.97 -5.87
C TYR A 129 -25.03 13.93 -5.69
N GLN A 130 -26.14 14.28 -5.05
CA GLN A 130 -27.08 13.30 -4.49
C GLN A 130 -26.36 12.30 -3.56
N GLY A 131 -25.39 12.83 -2.80
CA GLY A 131 -24.43 12.07 -2.02
C GLY A 131 -24.94 11.71 -0.64
N TRP A 132 -25.84 10.73 -0.57
CA TRP A 132 -26.37 10.13 0.67
C TRP A 132 -26.57 8.62 0.49
N LEU A 133 -26.75 7.87 1.56
CA LEU A 133 -26.98 6.42 1.52
C LEU A 133 -28.37 6.09 0.97
N ASN A 134 -28.48 4.90 0.36
CA ASN A 134 -29.73 4.31 -0.05
C ASN A 134 -30.61 3.93 1.15
N ALA A 135 -31.85 3.57 0.88
CA ALA A 135 -32.80 3.28 1.95
C ALA A 135 -32.42 2.07 2.83
N ASP A 136 -31.73 1.12 2.24
CA ASP A 136 -31.16 -0.08 2.86
C ASP A 136 -29.81 0.17 3.56
N GLY A 137 -29.28 1.40 3.49
CA GLY A 137 -27.98 1.78 4.04
C GLY A 137 -26.78 1.50 3.15
N THR A 138 -27.00 1.01 1.92
CA THR A 138 -25.91 0.84 0.95
C THR A 138 -25.48 2.20 0.38
N GLN A 139 -24.25 2.27 -0.12
CA GLN A 139 -23.74 3.48 -0.76
C GLN A 139 -24.51 3.74 -2.06
N SER A 140 -24.96 4.98 -2.27
CA SER A 140 -25.49 5.40 -3.57
C SER A 140 -24.36 5.78 -4.52
N ASP A 141 -24.64 5.79 -5.82
CA ASP A 141 -23.68 6.28 -6.83
C ASP A 141 -23.26 7.72 -6.56
N GLY A 142 -24.20 8.57 -6.12
CA GLY A 142 -23.93 9.95 -5.74
C GLY A 142 -23.00 10.06 -4.53
N TRP A 143 -23.12 9.15 -3.56
CA TRP A 143 -22.21 9.07 -2.43
C TRP A 143 -20.80 8.70 -2.88
N VAL A 144 -20.68 7.67 -3.74
CA VAL A 144 -19.40 7.25 -4.31
C VAL A 144 -18.74 8.40 -5.09
N GLN A 145 -19.50 9.11 -5.93
CA GLN A 145 -19.00 10.28 -6.67
C GLN A 145 -18.51 11.40 -5.75
N LEU A 146 -19.26 11.69 -4.68
CA LEU A 146 -18.88 12.69 -3.69
C LEU A 146 -17.56 12.31 -3.01
N VAL A 147 -17.44 11.07 -2.52
CA VAL A 147 -16.22 10.61 -1.84
C VAL A 147 -15.04 10.56 -2.83
N ASN A 148 -15.25 10.15 -4.08
CA ASN A 148 -14.22 10.23 -5.14
C ASN A 148 -13.71 11.66 -5.36
N TYR A 149 -14.60 12.65 -5.33
CA TYR A 149 -14.22 14.06 -5.47
C TYR A 149 -13.38 14.56 -4.27
N VAL A 150 -13.81 14.23 -3.05
CA VAL A 150 -13.17 14.73 -1.82
C VAL A 150 -11.89 13.97 -1.46
N VAL A 151 -11.82 12.68 -1.78
CA VAL A 151 -10.75 11.77 -1.35
C VAL A 151 -9.97 11.24 -2.54
N GLY A 152 -10.66 10.69 -3.53
CA GLY A 152 -10.03 9.99 -4.65
C GLY A 152 -9.10 10.88 -5.48
N GLN A 153 -9.58 12.05 -5.91
CA GLN A 153 -8.77 12.96 -6.72
C GLN A 153 -7.50 13.47 -6.01
N PRO A 154 -7.56 13.94 -4.74
CA PRO A 154 -6.34 14.25 -3.98
C PRO A 154 -5.36 13.09 -3.82
N LEU A 155 -5.89 11.87 -3.69
CA LEU A 155 -5.12 10.66 -3.54
C LEU A 155 -4.30 10.38 -4.81
N GLU A 156 -4.92 10.44 -5.98
CA GLU A 156 -4.26 10.28 -7.29
C GLU A 156 -3.09 11.25 -7.48
N GLN A 157 -3.32 12.53 -7.18
CA GLN A 157 -2.29 13.57 -7.30
C GLN A 157 -1.09 13.27 -6.39
N THR A 158 -1.37 12.85 -5.16
CA THR A 158 -0.32 12.54 -4.18
C THR A 158 0.45 11.29 -4.57
N LEU A 159 -0.25 10.23 -4.99
CA LEU A 159 0.37 9.00 -5.49
C LEU A 159 1.30 9.29 -6.67
N THR A 160 0.84 10.08 -7.65
CA THR A 160 1.62 10.44 -8.84
C THR A 160 2.89 11.20 -8.45
N GLN A 161 2.80 12.18 -7.55
CA GLN A 161 3.96 12.93 -7.09
C GLN A 161 4.99 12.08 -6.35
N VAL A 162 4.55 11.14 -5.52
CA VAL A 162 5.47 10.23 -4.80
C VAL A 162 6.10 9.23 -5.77
N ALA A 163 5.33 8.68 -6.71
CA ALA A 163 5.81 7.73 -7.71
C ALA A 163 6.93 8.29 -8.57
N GLN A 164 6.86 9.57 -8.96
CA GLN A 164 7.88 10.22 -9.78
C GLN A 164 9.27 10.32 -9.11
N LYS A 165 9.36 10.16 -7.78
CA LYS A 165 10.65 10.15 -7.06
C LYS A 165 11.41 8.83 -7.15
N TYR A 166 10.73 7.77 -7.57
CA TYR A 166 11.22 6.40 -7.45
C TYR A 166 11.21 5.67 -8.78
N THR A 167 12.19 4.79 -8.98
CA THR A 167 12.13 3.83 -10.08
C THR A 167 10.98 2.85 -9.86
N TRP A 168 10.42 2.29 -10.93
CA TRP A 168 9.32 1.33 -10.80
C TRP A 168 9.71 0.10 -9.95
N ARG A 169 11.00 -0.29 -9.93
CA ARG A 169 11.56 -1.37 -9.08
C ARG A 169 11.36 -1.09 -7.60
N GLN A 170 11.70 0.13 -7.19
CA GLN A 170 11.61 0.57 -5.79
C GLN A 170 10.14 0.65 -5.36
N ILE A 171 9.27 1.21 -6.21
CA ILE A 171 7.82 1.27 -5.94
C ILE A 171 7.23 -0.14 -5.74
N TRP A 172 7.68 -1.12 -6.53
CA TRP A 172 7.14 -2.47 -6.50
C TRP A 172 7.61 -3.30 -5.29
N ASN A 173 8.91 -3.27 -4.97
CA ASN A 173 9.54 -4.23 -4.07
C ASN A 173 10.10 -3.64 -2.76
N ASP A 174 10.20 -2.32 -2.62
CA ASP A 174 10.72 -1.71 -1.40
C ASP A 174 9.58 -1.34 -0.42
N GLU A 175 9.60 -1.95 0.77
CA GLU A 175 8.66 -1.60 1.83
C GLU A 175 8.80 -0.15 2.29
N LYS A 176 10.02 0.41 2.28
CA LYS A 176 10.24 1.81 2.69
C LYS A 176 9.53 2.78 1.78
N VAL A 177 9.51 2.48 0.47
CA VAL A 177 8.80 3.30 -0.51
C VAL A 177 7.29 3.19 -0.30
N ARG A 178 6.75 1.99 -0.08
CA ARG A 178 5.34 1.79 0.26
C ARG A 178 4.94 2.53 1.55
N VAL A 179 5.79 2.51 2.58
CA VAL A 179 5.59 3.28 3.81
C VAL A 179 5.60 4.80 3.54
N GLU A 180 6.47 5.30 2.64
CA GLU A 180 6.42 6.72 2.24
C GLU A 180 5.11 7.07 1.57
N PHE A 181 4.62 6.27 0.61
CA PHE A 181 3.31 6.49 0.00
C PHE A 181 2.21 6.62 1.07
N GLN A 182 2.19 5.71 2.05
CA GLN A 182 1.22 5.76 3.14
C GLN A 182 1.40 7.02 4.01
N ASN A 183 2.62 7.39 4.37
CA ASN A 183 2.89 8.53 5.24
C ASN A 183 2.55 9.87 4.57
N VAL A 184 2.93 10.05 3.31
CA VAL A 184 2.63 11.27 2.55
C VAL A 184 1.13 11.40 2.35
N LEU A 185 0.42 10.31 2.08
CA LEU A 185 -1.04 10.33 2.00
C LEU A 185 -1.68 10.66 3.36
N LYS A 186 -1.21 10.07 4.46
CA LYS A 186 -1.69 10.37 5.83
C LYS A 186 -1.51 11.85 6.18
N GLU A 187 -0.41 12.45 5.78
CA GLU A 187 -0.11 13.86 6.05
C GLU A 187 -0.97 14.80 5.19
N ARG A 188 -1.10 14.52 3.89
CA ARG A 188 -1.68 15.48 2.92
C ARG A 188 -3.18 15.33 2.72
N LEU A 189 -3.71 14.11 2.80
CA LEU A 189 -5.09 13.82 2.46
C LEU A 189 -6.11 14.59 3.31
N PRO A 190 -5.93 14.75 4.64
CA PRO A 190 -6.86 15.55 5.44
C PRO A 190 -6.95 17.01 4.97
N GLY A 191 -5.79 17.64 4.71
CA GLY A 191 -5.73 19.01 4.23
C GLY A 191 -6.32 19.17 2.82
N ALA A 192 -6.06 18.22 1.93
CA ALA A 192 -6.59 18.25 0.57
C ALA A 192 -8.11 17.98 0.53
N SER A 193 -8.61 17.06 1.35
CA SER A 193 -10.05 16.82 1.55
C SER A 193 -10.74 18.09 2.04
N LYS A 194 -10.19 18.73 3.08
CA LYS A 194 -10.65 20.03 3.60
C LYS A 194 -10.68 21.13 2.53
N ALA A 195 -9.68 21.19 1.66
CA ALA A 195 -9.63 22.15 0.56
C ALA A 195 -10.73 21.91 -0.49
N ARG A 196 -11.16 20.66 -0.68
CA ARG A 196 -12.29 20.31 -1.57
C ARG A 196 -13.65 20.60 -0.96
N THR A 197 -13.70 20.81 0.36
CA THR A 197 -14.91 21.11 1.13
C THR A 197 -14.90 22.55 1.69
N ASP A 198 -14.50 23.51 0.86
CA ASP A 198 -14.48 24.95 1.16
C ASP A 198 -13.73 25.31 2.46
N GLY A 199 -12.66 24.58 2.76
CA GLY A 199 -11.87 24.79 3.97
C GLY A 199 -12.52 24.25 5.24
N LYS A 200 -13.62 23.51 5.14
CA LYS A 200 -14.33 22.92 6.29
C LYS A 200 -13.97 21.46 6.45
N GLU A 201 -13.82 21.03 7.70
CA GLU A 201 -13.46 19.66 8.03
C GLU A 201 -14.72 18.84 8.31
N TYR A 202 -15.19 18.11 7.28
CA TYR A 202 -16.30 17.17 7.37
C TYR A 202 -15.85 15.72 7.52
N PHE A 203 -14.66 15.41 7.02
CA PHE A 203 -14.05 14.08 7.12
C PHE A 203 -12.85 14.13 8.05
N THR A 204 -12.75 13.17 8.96
CA THR A 204 -11.69 13.08 9.96
C THR A 204 -11.17 11.64 10.10
N ASN A 205 -10.18 11.42 10.97
CA ASN A 205 -9.68 10.09 11.34
C ASN A 205 -9.22 9.24 10.13
N PHE A 206 -8.57 9.88 9.16
CA PHE A 206 -8.04 9.23 7.98
C PHE A 206 -7.01 8.16 8.34
N GLN A 207 -7.23 6.93 7.90
CA GLN A 207 -6.25 5.85 7.92
C GLN A 207 -6.11 5.33 6.48
N ILE A 208 -4.87 5.25 6.03
CA ILE A 208 -4.54 4.90 4.65
C ILE A 208 -3.74 3.61 4.64
N THR A 209 -4.21 2.68 3.82
CA THR A 209 -3.53 1.42 3.51
C THR A 209 -3.23 1.38 2.02
N VAL A 210 -1.95 1.45 1.69
CA VAL A 210 -1.46 1.24 0.31
C VAL A 210 -1.04 -0.21 0.17
N LEU A 211 -1.70 -0.96 -0.71
CA LEU A 211 -1.36 -2.34 -1.00
C LEU A 211 -0.15 -2.39 -1.95
N LYS A 212 0.41 -3.59 -2.17
CA LYS A 212 1.55 -3.78 -3.06
C LYS A 212 1.21 -3.28 -4.47
N PRO A 213 1.93 -2.27 -5.00
CA PRO A 213 1.75 -1.83 -6.38
C PRO A 213 2.08 -2.95 -7.36
N GLU A 214 1.53 -2.91 -8.56
CA GLU A 214 1.82 -3.90 -9.59
C GLU A 214 2.15 -3.24 -10.92
N PRO A 215 3.29 -3.57 -11.56
CA PRO A 215 3.55 -3.17 -12.93
C PRO A 215 2.41 -3.61 -13.86
N MET A 216 1.97 -2.70 -14.73
CA MET A 216 0.93 -2.99 -15.71
C MET A 216 1.41 -3.87 -16.85
N ASP A 217 2.69 -3.74 -17.23
CA ASP A 217 3.32 -4.62 -18.19
C ASP A 217 3.79 -5.92 -17.51
N GLY A 218 3.18 -7.04 -17.92
CA GLY A 218 3.55 -8.38 -17.45
C GLY A 218 4.96 -8.80 -17.87
N ASN A 219 5.49 -8.27 -18.98
CA ASN A 219 6.85 -8.57 -19.45
C ASN A 219 7.91 -7.90 -18.60
N LEU A 220 7.61 -6.71 -18.05
CA LEU A 220 8.44 -6.07 -17.04
C LEU A 220 8.60 -7.03 -15.85
N LYS A 221 7.50 -7.50 -15.21
CA LYS A 221 7.54 -8.46 -14.09
C LYS A 221 8.46 -9.67 -14.36
N ALA A 222 8.36 -10.28 -15.54
CA ALA A 222 9.14 -11.46 -15.91
C ALA A 222 10.63 -11.17 -16.18
N ALA A 223 10.93 -10.08 -16.90
CA ALA A 223 12.30 -9.65 -17.20
C ALA A 223 13.10 -9.38 -15.91
N ILE A 224 12.44 -8.91 -14.85
CA ILE A 224 13.06 -8.54 -13.58
C ILE A 224 13.37 -9.75 -12.72
N ASN A 225 12.46 -10.72 -12.63
CA ASN A 225 12.77 -11.94 -11.89
C ASN A 225 14.03 -12.60 -12.47
N LYS A 226 14.19 -12.53 -13.80
CA LYS A 226 15.37 -12.99 -14.52
C LYS A 226 16.59 -12.08 -14.30
N GLU A 227 16.43 -10.77 -14.29
CA GLU A 227 17.53 -9.83 -14.04
C GLU A 227 18.03 -9.89 -12.60
N GLN A 228 17.13 -10.00 -11.61
CA GLN A 228 17.48 -10.15 -10.21
C GLN A 228 18.16 -11.49 -9.92
N SER A 229 17.72 -12.58 -10.55
CA SER A 229 18.47 -13.84 -10.47
C SER A 229 19.86 -13.68 -11.09
N SER A 230 19.97 -12.99 -12.23
CA SER A 230 21.24 -12.76 -12.93
C SER A 230 22.20 -11.86 -12.13
N VAL A 231 21.70 -10.80 -11.47
CA VAL A 231 22.52 -9.91 -10.61
C VAL A 231 22.93 -10.63 -9.33
N ALA A 232 22.04 -11.43 -8.72
CA ALA A 232 22.39 -12.27 -7.59
C ALA A 232 23.48 -13.29 -7.96
N GLU A 233 23.35 -13.94 -9.12
CA GLU A 233 24.38 -14.84 -9.66
C GLU A 233 25.69 -14.11 -9.97
N ALA A 234 25.64 -12.91 -10.55
CA ALA A 234 26.84 -12.11 -10.85
C ALA A 234 27.55 -11.66 -9.56
N ASN A 235 26.80 -11.22 -8.56
CA ASN A 235 27.35 -10.86 -7.25
C ASN A 235 27.93 -12.08 -6.53
N ALA A 236 27.27 -13.24 -6.61
CA ALA A 236 27.79 -14.50 -6.07
C ALA A 236 29.10 -14.91 -6.76
N LYS A 237 29.17 -14.81 -8.09
CA LYS A 237 30.39 -15.07 -8.87
C LYS A 237 31.51 -14.11 -8.52
N LYS A 238 31.21 -12.82 -8.36
CA LYS A 238 32.20 -11.82 -7.95
C LYS A 238 32.72 -12.08 -6.53
N ALA A 239 31.83 -12.39 -5.59
CA ALA A 239 32.23 -12.75 -4.23
C ALA A 239 33.07 -14.05 -4.20
N ALA A 240 32.74 -15.04 -5.03
CA ALA A 240 33.54 -16.25 -5.18
C ALA A 240 34.93 -15.95 -5.76
N ALA A 241 35.02 -15.13 -6.80
CA ALA A 241 36.30 -14.71 -7.38
C ALA A 241 37.15 -13.91 -6.38
N ASP A 242 36.55 -12.97 -5.65
CA ASP A 242 37.23 -12.20 -4.61
C ASP A 242 37.73 -13.11 -3.46
N ALA A 243 36.98 -14.16 -3.12
CA ALA A 243 37.38 -15.16 -2.15
C ALA A 243 38.54 -16.04 -2.66
N GLU A 244 38.53 -16.44 -3.93
CA GLU A 244 39.63 -17.18 -4.57
C GLU A 244 40.92 -16.37 -4.62
N VAL A 245 40.85 -15.09 -4.97
CA VAL A 245 42.02 -14.18 -4.98
C VAL A 245 42.62 -14.07 -3.58
N LYS A 246 41.79 -13.84 -2.55
CA LYS A 246 42.26 -13.79 -1.15
C LYS A 246 42.87 -15.11 -0.69
N ALA A 247 42.32 -16.24 -1.11
CA ALA A 247 42.87 -17.55 -0.81
C ALA A 247 44.24 -17.76 -1.46
N ALA A 248 44.40 -17.36 -2.73
CA ALA A 248 45.68 -17.44 -3.44
C ALA A 248 46.74 -16.51 -2.85
N GLU A 249 46.37 -15.28 -2.48
CA GLU A 249 47.26 -14.35 -1.77
C GLU A 249 47.70 -14.91 -0.41
N SER A 250 46.77 -15.51 0.34
CA SER A 250 47.07 -16.15 1.62
C SER A 250 48.01 -17.34 1.47
N GLN A 251 47.80 -18.19 0.46
CA GLN A 251 48.72 -19.30 0.16
C GLN A 251 50.10 -18.81 -0.26
N THR A 252 50.17 -17.73 -1.05
CA THR A 252 51.43 -17.12 -1.47
C THR A 252 52.20 -16.55 -0.28
N GLU A 253 51.50 -15.91 0.66
CA GLU A 253 52.12 -15.39 1.88
C GLU A 253 52.61 -16.52 2.79
N VAL A 254 51.83 -17.59 2.97
CA VAL A 254 52.28 -18.79 3.70
C VAL A 254 53.53 -19.39 3.05
N ALA A 255 53.55 -19.51 1.71
CA ALA A 255 54.71 -20.02 0.99
C ALA A 255 55.95 -19.12 1.15
N LYS A 256 55.79 -17.78 1.15
CA LYS A 256 56.88 -16.84 1.44
C LYS A 256 57.39 -17.00 2.87
N GLN A 257 56.50 -17.11 3.86
CA GLN A 257 56.89 -17.31 5.25
C GLN A 257 57.65 -18.63 5.43
N GLN A 258 57.20 -19.72 4.81
CA GLN A 258 57.92 -21.00 4.81
C GLN A 258 59.29 -20.90 4.12
N ALA A 259 59.38 -20.16 3.01
CA ALA A 259 60.66 -19.93 2.34
C ALA A 259 61.64 -19.13 3.20
N LEU A 260 61.15 -18.08 3.90
CA LEU A 260 61.96 -17.31 4.84
C LEU A 260 62.41 -18.14 6.04
N GLN A 261 61.53 -18.99 6.59
CA GLN A 261 61.90 -19.94 7.66
C GLN A 261 63.01 -20.89 7.21
N LYS A 262 62.90 -21.46 6.00
CA LYS A 262 63.96 -22.32 5.43
C LYS A 262 65.26 -21.57 5.21
N GLN A 263 65.21 -20.32 4.74
CA GLN A 263 66.42 -19.50 4.58
C GLN A 263 67.09 -19.22 5.93
N ALA A 264 66.31 -18.90 6.97
CA ALA A 264 66.82 -18.69 8.32
C ALA A 264 67.43 -19.96 8.93
N GLU A 265 66.81 -21.12 8.68
CA GLU A 265 67.34 -22.44 9.08
C GLU A 265 68.68 -22.72 8.42
N ILE A 266 68.80 -22.50 7.10
CA ILE A 266 70.05 -22.70 6.35
C ILE A 266 71.15 -21.75 6.84
N ALA A 267 70.82 -20.48 7.11
CA ALA A 267 71.78 -19.48 7.59
C ALA A 267 72.32 -19.76 9.00
N GLY A 268 71.65 -20.61 9.79
CA GLY A 268 72.15 -21.11 11.08
C GLY A 268 73.32 -22.09 10.96
N PHE A 269 73.65 -22.55 9.75
CA PHE A 269 74.78 -23.42 9.48
C PHE A 269 75.95 -22.64 8.88
N PRO A 270 77.20 -23.00 9.21
CA PRO A 270 78.39 -22.27 8.77
C PRO A 270 78.63 -22.32 7.25
N THR A 271 78.15 -23.36 6.56
CA THR A 271 78.14 -23.46 5.09
C THR A 271 76.91 -24.23 4.62
N ILE A 272 76.58 -24.09 3.32
CA ILE A 272 75.50 -24.85 2.68
C ILE A 272 75.81 -26.36 2.73
N GLU A 273 77.07 -26.77 2.56
CA GLU A 273 77.44 -28.19 2.70
C GLU A 273 77.18 -28.72 4.11
N ALA A 274 77.41 -27.92 5.16
CA ALA A 274 77.15 -28.34 6.54
C ALA A 274 75.65 -28.56 6.82
N TYR A 275 74.77 -27.75 6.20
CA TYR A 275 73.33 -27.97 6.23
C TYR A 275 72.91 -29.25 5.51
N LEU A 276 73.44 -29.49 4.30
CA LEU A 276 73.11 -30.69 3.53
C LEU A 276 73.62 -31.96 4.22
N GLN A 277 74.81 -31.91 4.84
CA GLN A 277 75.35 -33.02 5.63
C GLN A 277 74.50 -33.32 6.86
N SER A 278 73.99 -32.30 7.57
CA SER A 278 73.12 -32.49 8.73
C SER A 278 71.75 -33.08 8.35
N GLN A 279 71.17 -32.66 7.22
CA GLN A 279 69.97 -33.30 6.66
C GLN A 279 70.22 -34.76 6.27
N LEU A 280 71.35 -35.06 5.63
CA LEU A 280 71.70 -36.41 5.20
C LEU A 280 71.84 -37.35 6.41
N ILE A 281 72.47 -36.88 7.49
CA ILE A 281 72.57 -37.61 8.76
C ILE A 281 71.19 -37.82 9.38
N ALA A 282 70.34 -36.79 9.41
CA ALA A 282 68.98 -36.88 9.95
C ALA A 282 68.08 -37.86 9.19
N GLN A 283 68.30 -38.01 7.88
CA GLN A 283 67.62 -39.00 7.03
C GLN A 283 68.27 -40.40 7.09
N GLY A 284 69.27 -40.62 7.94
CA GLY A 284 69.92 -41.92 8.16
C GLY A 284 71.04 -42.26 7.18
N GLY A 285 71.50 -41.29 6.37
CA GLY A 285 72.65 -41.42 5.48
C GLY A 285 73.99 -41.10 6.18
N ASN A 286 75.11 -41.49 5.55
CA ASN A 286 76.47 -41.18 6.04
C ASN A 286 77.17 -40.18 5.11
N PRO A 287 77.38 -38.92 5.52
CA PRO A 287 78.01 -37.89 4.68
C PRO A 287 79.52 -38.07 4.49
N TYR A 288 80.15 -39.01 5.21
CA TYR A 288 81.58 -39.28 5.16
C TYR A 288 81.92 -40.57 4.41
N GLN A 289 81.05 -41.06 3.51
CA GLN A 289 81.40 -42.20 2.65
C GLN A 289 82.60 -41.83 1.76
N PRO A 290 83.74 -42.55 1.84
CA PRO A 290 84.88 -42.30 0.99
C PRO A 290 84.54 -42.68 -0.46
N THR A 291 84.66 -41.71 -1.37
CA THR A 291 84.61 -41.97 -2.82
C THR A 291 85.95 -42.56 -3.26
N TYR A 292 86.00 -43.87 -3.47
CA TYR A 292 87.17 -44.50 -4.08
C TYR A 292 87.20 -44.17 -5.57
N VAL A 293 88.14 -43.32 -5.99
CA VAL A 293 88.47 -43.12 -7.40
C VAL A 293 89.28 -44.33 -7.85
N VAL A 294 88.67 -45.21 -8.64
CA VAL A 294 89.39 -46.34 -9.25
C VAL A 294 90.32 -45.76 -10.33
N PRO A 295 91.65 -45.98 -10.30
CA PRO A 295 92.52 -45.52 -11.36
C PRO A 295 92.13 -46.26 -12.65
N GLN A 296 91.74 -45.54 -13.70
CA GLN A 296 91.66 -46.13 -15.03
C GLN A 296 93.09 -46.52 -15.43
N GLY A 297 93.34 -47.84 -15.44
CA GLY A 297 94.59 -48.41 -15.90
C GLY A 297 94.89 -47.95 -17.32
N GLY A 298 96.11 -47.43 -17.52
CA GLY A 298 96.63 -47.13 -18.84
C GLY A 298 96.76 -48.41 -19.67
N ASN A 299 96.26 -48.36 -20.90
CA ASN A 299 96.64 -49.30 -21.94
C ASN A 299 97.60 -48.59 -22.91
N ARG A 300 98.72 -49.28 -23.14
CA ARG A 300 99.70 -49.04 -24.21
C ARG A 300 99.06 -49.20 -25.58
#